data_AF-A0A917DVA5-F1
#
_entry.id   AF-A0A917DVA5-F1
#
_cell.length_a   1.000
_cell.length_b   1.000
_cell.length_c   1.000
_cell.angle_alpha   90.00
_cell.angle_beta   90.00
_cell.angle_gamma   90.00
#
_symmetry.space_group_name_H-M   'P 1'
#
loop_
_entity.id
_entity.type
_entity.pdbx_description
1 polymer ?
#
loop_
_entity_poly.entity_id
_entity_poly.type
_entity_poly.pdbx_seq_one_letter_code
_entity_poly.pdbx_strand_id
1 'polypeptide(L)'
;MSYNIQVYTAQTMLAEMEAESEDFFDNDKNLIPFTEKQIANLKERLLKFGFELAKEDKKGISFKNDNFEGMRAIITASGLYLRSSFDDAFEIGMLSSELTDTGEFAKYDPQADGWEVLGE
;
A
#
# COMPACT_ATOMS: atom_id res chain seq x y z
N MET A 1 15.82 -9.97 -6.37
CA MET A 1 15.19 -8.66 -6.70
C MET A 1 14.04 -8.45 -5.72
N SER A 2 13.67 -7.21 -5.39
CA SER A 2 12.50 -6.95 -4.52
C SER A 2 11.30 -6.47 -5.33
N TYR A 3 10.10 -6.84 -4.89
CA TYR A 3 8.83 -6.39 -5.45
C TYR A 3 8.18 -5.42 -4.48
N ASN A 4 7.57 -4.36 -4.99
CA ASN A 4 6.84 -3.38 -4.18
C ASN A 4 5.42 -3.22 -4.69
N ILE A 5 4.50 -2.99 -3.76
CA ILE A 5 3.12 -2.62 -4.04
C ILE A 5 2.75 -1.45 -3.15
N GLN A 6 2.03 -0.50 -3.69
CA GLN A 6 1.58 0.68 -2.98
C GLN A 6 0.06 0.66 -2.90
N VAL A 7 -0.49 1.04 -1.75
CA VAL A 7 -1.93 1.14 -1.53
C VAL A 7 -2.23 2.55 -1.06
N TYR A 8 -3.09 3.23 -1.81
CA TYR A 8 -3.53 4.60 -1.57
C TYR A 8 -5.04 4.64 -1.37
N THR A 9 -5.60 5.80 -1.04
CA THR A 9 -7.06 5.98 -1.12
C THR A 9 -7.51 5.95 -2.58
N ALA A 10 -8.75 5.51 -2.83
CA ALA A 10 -9.34 5.63 -4.17
C ALA A 10 -9.40 7.09 -4.66
N GLN A 11 -9.50 8.05 -3.74
CA GLN A 11 -9.48 9.47 -4.09
C GLN A 11 -8.11 9.93 -4.59
N THR A 12 -7.01 9.39 -4.03
CA THR A 12 -5.65 9.64 -4.55
C THR A 12 -5.51 9.10 -5.97
N MET A 13 -6.05 7.91 -6.25
CA MET A 13 -6.05 7.34 -7.60
C MET A 13 -6.79 8.23 -8.60
N LEU A 14 -8.00 8.67 -8.26
CA LEU A 14 -8.76 9.57 -9.12
C LEU A 14 -8.02 10.89 -9.37
N ALA A 15 -7.43 11.47 -8.32
CA ALA A 15 -6.65 12.70 -8.44
C ALA A 15 -5.40 12.54 -9.33
N GLU A 16 -4.74 11.38 -9.28
CA GLU A 16 -3.58 11.08 -10.14
C GLU A 16 -4.00 10.92 -11.60
N MET A 17 -5.07 10.15 -11.86
CA MET A 17 -5.65 9.97 -13.19
C MET A 17 -6.12 11.30 -13.81
N GLU A 18 -6.67 12.21 -13.01
CA GLU A 18 -7.10 13.55 -13.45
C GLU A 18 -5.93 14.53 -13.66
N ALA A 19 -4.83 14.35 -12.92
CA ALA A 19 -3.66 15.22 -13.01
C ALA A 19 -2.80 14.95 -14.24
N GLU A 20 -2.87 13.74 -14.82
CA GLU A 20 -2.07 13.29 -15.98
C GLU A 20 -0.56 13.61 -15.83
N SER A 21 -0.03 13.49 -14.61
CA SER A 21 1.29 14.00 -14.23
C SER A 21 2.21 12.86 -13.81
N GLU A 22 3.29 12.64 -14.57
CA GLU A 22 4.32 11.64 -14.26
C GLU A 22 4.98 11.87 -12.87
N ASP A 23 5.03 13.12 -12.40
CA ASP A 23 5.61 13.50 -11.10
C ASP A 23 4.58 13.54 -9.95
N PHE A 24 3.37 12.97 -10.12
CA PHE A 24 2.29 13.13 -9.14
C PHE A 24 2.68 12.66 -7.72
N PHE A 25 3.38 11.53 -7.63
CA PHE A 25 3.78 10.91 -6.37
C PHE A 25 4.98 11.60 -5.70
N ASP A 26 5.70 12.47 -6.40
CA ASP A 26 6.85 13.21 -5.84
C ASP A 26 6.42 14.32 -4.88
N ASN A 27 5.13 14.69 -4.90
CA ASN A 27 4.57 15.69 -4.01
C ASN A 27 3.54 15.06 -3.06
N ASP A 28 3.96 14.84 -1.80
CA ASP A 28 3.08 14.31 -0.75
C ASP A 28 1.76 15.07 -0.57
N LYS A 29 1.68 16.34 -0.98
CA LYS A 29 0.43 17.13 -0.91
C LYS A 29 -0.64 16.65 -1.88
N ASN A 30 -0.24 15.92 -2.93
CA ASN A 30 -1.16 15.32 -3.89
C ASN A 30 -1.82 14.07 -3.30
N LEU A 31 -1.22 13.45 -2.29
CA LEU A 31 -1.71 12.23 -1.68
C LEU A 31 -2.76 12.54 -0.62
N ILE A 32 -3.97 12.01 -0.81
CA ILE A 32 -5.05 12.17 0.16
C ILE A 32 -4.73 11.32 1.40
N PRO A 33 -4.69 11.92 2.61
CA PRO A 33 -4.34 11.20 3.83
C PRO A 33 -5.44 10.22 4.26
N PHE A 34 -5.02 9.14 4.89
CA PHE A 34 -5.91 8.19 5.54
C PHE A 34 -6.56 8.81 6.78
N THR A 35 -7.81 8.42 7.00
CA THR A 35 -8.50 8.62 8.28
C THR A 35 -7.91 7.69 9.35
N GLU A 36 -8.09 8.05 10.62
CA GLU A 36 -7.67 7.20 11.75
C GLU A 36 -8.31 5.80 11.69
N LYS A 37 -9.55 5.72 11.20
CA LYS A 37 -10.27 4.45 11.00
C LYS A 37 -9.64 3.60 9.90
N GLN A 38 -9.25 4.20 8.78
CA GLN A 38 -8.54 3.53 7.69
C GLN A 38 -7.20 2.99 8.18
N ILE A 39 -6.41 3.80 8.90
CA ILE A 39 -5.14 3.36 9.48
C ILE A 39 -5.35 2.18 10.42
N ALA A 40 -6.34 2.25 11.32
CA ALA A 40 -6.66 1.15 12.23
C ALA A 40 -7.03 -0.13 11.48
N ASN A 41 -7.86 -0.03 10.43
CA ASN A 41 -8.23 -1.18 9.60
C ASN A 41 -7.01 -1.80 8.91
N LEU A 42 -6.15 -0.98 8.29
CA LEU A 42 -4.92 -1.43 7.65
C LEU A 42 -4.00 -2.15 8.65
N LYS A 43 -3.84 -1.61 9.87
CA LYS A 43 -3.08 -2.29 10.93
C LYS A 43 -3.66 -3.67 11.23
N GLU A 44 -4.97 -3.76 11.46
CA GLU A 44 -5.63 -5.04 11.77
C GLU A 44 -5.48 -6.06 10.64
N ARG A 45 -5.55 -5.61 9.37
CA ARG A 45 -5.37 -6.46 8.20
C ARG A 45 -3.94 -7.00 8.10
N LEU A 46 -2.93 -6.14 8.29
CA LEU A 46 -1.52 -6.57 8.32
C LEU A 46 -1.28 -7.61 9.41
N LEU A 47 -1.79 -7.38 10.63
CA LEU A 47 -1.65 -8.33 11.75
C LEU A 47 -2.30 -9.68 11.43
N LYS A 48 -3.48 -9.69 10.81
CA LYS A 48 -4.16 -10.93 10.36
C LYS A 48 -3.38 -11.68 9.30
N PHE A 49 -2.63 -10.98 8.47
CA PHE A 49 -1.78 -11.56 7.43
C PHE A 49 -0.39 -12.01 7.95
N GLY A 50 -0.18 -11.99 9.27
CA GLY A 50 1.05 -12.47 9.91
C GLY A 50 2.18 -11.45 9.95
N PHE A 51 1.90 -10.18 9.67
CA PHE A 51 2.85 -9.11 9.96
C PHE A 51 2.87 -8.80 11.46
N GLU A 52 4.03 -8.41 11.95
CA GLU A 52 4.29 -8.00 13.32
C GLU A 52 4.79 -6.55 13.33
N LEU A 53 4.35 -5.79 14.34
CA LEU A 53 4.79 -4.41 14.50
C LEU A 53 6.31 -4.37 14.77
N ALA A 54 7.05 -3.72 13.87
CA ALA A 54 8.49 -3.54 14.01
C ALA A 54 8.83 -2.21 14.70
N LYS A 55 8.15 -1.14 14.30
CA LYS A 55 8.43 0.23 14.79
C LYS A 55 7.27 1.17 14.51
N GLU A 56 7.02 2.12 15.39
CA GLU A 56 6.11 3.25 15.15
C GLU A 56 6.85 4.56 15.44
N ASP A 57 6.96 5.44 14.45
CA ASP A 57 7.61 6.75 14.59
C ASP A 57 6.99 7.80 13.66
N LYS A 58 7.58 9.00 13.60
CA LYS A 58 7.07 10.13 12.79
C LYS A 58 6.98 9.80 11.28
N LYS A 59 7.76 8.82 10.80
CA LYS A 59 7.72 8.35 9.41
C LYS A 59 6.55 7.41 9.12
N GLY A 60 5.89 6.88 10.15
CA GLY A 60 4.81 5.92 10.02
C GLY A 60 5.04 4.65 10.85
N ILE A 61 4.33 3.61 10.48
CA ILE A 61 4.11 2.41 11.27
C ILE A 61 4.64 1.23 10.45
N SER A 62 5.81 0.77 10.84
CA SER A 62 6.57 -0.27 10.15
C SER A 62 6.25 -1.64 10.71
N PHE A 63 6.06 -2.59 9.80
CA PHE A 63 5.80 -3.99 10.10
C PHE A 63 6.79 -4.89 9.39
N LYS A 64 7.00 -6.06 9.97
CA LYS A 64 7.79 -7.15 9.40
C LYS A 64 6.98 -8.42 9.37
N ASN A 65 7.17 -9.25 8.35
CA ASN A 65 6.69 -10.62 8.38
C ASN A 65 7.92 -11.53 8.39
N ASP A 66 8.11 -12.31 9.44
CA ASP A 66 9.26 -13.21 9.58
C ASP A 66 9.01 -14.58 8.93
N ASN A 67 7.79 -14.84 8.43
CA ASN A 67 7.47 -16.06 7.67
C ASN A 67 7.96 -15.99 6.22
N PHE A 68 8.15 -14.78 5.67
CA PHE A 68 8.55 -14.55 4.28
C PHE A 68 9.79 -13.65 4.22
N GLU A 69 10.76 -14.01 3.38
CA GLU A 69 12.05 -13.33 3.37
C GLU A 69 11.92 -11.91 2.83
N GLY A 70 12.37 -10.92 3.61
CA GLY A 70 12.38 -9.52 3.20
C GLY A 70 11.00 -8.86 3.12
N MET A 71 9.94 -9.56 3.54
CA MET A 71 8.60 -9.01 3.55
C MET A 71 8.44 -7.94 4.65
N ARG A 72 8.04 -6.74 4.23
CA ARG A 72 7.93 -5.53 5.05
C ARG A 72 6.73 -4.71 4.61
N ALA A 73 6.13 -4.00 5.56
CA ALA A 73 5.08 -3.03 5.29
C ALA A 73 5.35 -1.74 6.05
N ILE A 74 4.97 -0.60 5.50
CA ILE A 74 4.94 0.67 6.23
C ILE A 74 3.65 1.43 5.92
N ILE A 75 2.89 1.73 6.96
CA ILE A 75 1.74 2.64 6.88
C ILE A 75 2.23 4.05 7.19
N THR A 76 2.06 4.95 6.23
CA THR A 76 2.30 6.39 6.39
C THR A 76 0.98 7.14 6.57
N ALA A 77 1.01 8.47 6.60
CA ALA A 77 -0.20 9.27 6.67
C ALA A 77 -1.12 9.09 5.44
N SER A 78 -0.57 8.82 4.26
CA SER A 78 -1.32 8.84 3.00
C SER A 78 -1.17 7.59 2.14
N GLY A 79 -0.36 6.62 2.55
CA GLY A 79 -0.10 5.41 1.77
C GLY A 79 0.40 4.25 2.61
N LEU A 80 0.06 3.04 2.19
CA LEU A 80 0.63 1.79 2.67
C LEU A 80 1.59 1.28 1.59
N TYR A 81 2.84 1.03 1.99
CA TYR A 81 3.88 0.52 1.10
C TYR A 81 4.26 -0.88 1.54
N LEU A 82 4.08 -1.84 0.64
CA LEU A 82 4.40 -3.25 0.81
C LEU A 82 5.65 -3.56 0.00
N ARG A 83 6.53 -4.38 0.58
CA ARG A 83 7.74 -4.87 -0.07
C ARG A 83 7.90 -6.34 0.23
N SER A 84 8.34 -7.11 -0.75
CA SER A 84 8.74 -8.50 -0.60
C SER A 84 9.93 -8.85 -1.50
N SER A 85 10.42 -10.08 -1.37
CA SER A 85 11.24 -10.71 -2.41
C SER A 85 10.41 -10.89 -3.69
N PHE A 86 11.06 -11.11 -4.84
CA PHE A 86 10.32 -11.41 -6.08
C PHE A 86 9.59 -12.76 -5.99
N ASP A 87 10.17 -13.74 -5.29
CA ASP A 87 9.57 -15.07 -5.09
C ASP A 87 8.30 -15.00 -4.23
N ASP A 88 8.22 -14.02 -3.32
CA ASP A 88 7.09 -13.76 -2.42
C ASP A 88 6.24 -12.55 -2.88
N ALA A 89 6.27 -12.19 -4.16
CA ALA A 89 5.51 -11.06 -4.71
C ALA A 89 3.99 -11.33 -4.71
N PHE A 90 3.62 -12.60 -4.86
CA PHE A 90 2.23 -13.04 -4.92
C PHE A 90 1.47 -12.73 -3.63
N GLU A 91 2.11 -12.90 -2.48
CA GLU A 91 1.55 -12.75 -1.14
C GLU A 91 1.18 -11.29 -0.87
N ILE A 92 2.09 -10.36 -1.17
CA ILE A 92 1.78 -8.93 -1.04
C ILE A 92 0.77 -8.48 -2.09
N GLY A 93 0.76 -9.11 -3.26
CA GLY A 93 -0.25 -8.91 -4.30
C GLY A 93 -1.65 -9.28 -3.82
N MET A 94 -1.82 -10.49 -3.29
CA MET A 94 -3.08 -10.97 -2.76
C MET A 94 -3.58 -10.11 -1.60
N LEU A 95 -2.70 -9.81 -0.63
CA LEU A 95 -3.03 -8.90 0.47
C LEU A 95 -3.51 -7.54 -0.03
N SER A 96 -2.79 -6.93 -0.98
CA SER A 96 -3.16 -5.62 -1.50
C SER A 96 -4.49 -5.63 -2.25
N SER A 97 -4.81 -6.68 -3.01
CA SER A 97 -6.12 -6.82 -3.66
C SER A 97 -7.26 -7.01 -2.65
N GLU A 98 -7.05 -7.79 -1.58
CA GLU A 98 -8.03 -7.91 -0.49
C GLU A 98 -8.32 -6.57 0.21
N LEU A 99 -7.32 -5.68 0.29
CA LEU A 99 -7.50 -4.34 0.84
C LEU A 99 -8.36 -3.47 -0.08
N THR A 100 -8.21 -3.59 -1.40
CA THR A 100 -8.90 -2.77 -2.39
C THR A 100 -10.31 -3.26 -2.73
N ASP A 101 -10.69 -4.48 -2.37
CA ASP A 101 -12.02 -5.07 -2.64
C ASP A 101 -13.19 -4.21 -2.15
N THR A 102 -12.98 -3.39 -1.12
CA THR A 102 -14.02 -2.51 -0.57
C THR A 102 -14.25 -1.24 -1.39
N GLY A 103 -13.35 -0.91 -2.32
CA GLY A 103 -13.33 0.35 -3.07
C GLY A 103 -12.87 1.57 -2.26
N GLU A 104 -12.55 1.41 -0.97
CA GLU A 104 -12.00 2.48 -0.13
C GLU A 104 -10.54 2.80 -0.49
N PHE A 105 -9.82 1.78 -0.99
CA PHE A 105 -8.41 1.85 -1.35
C PHE A 105 -8.21 1.50 -2.82
N ALA A 106 -7.08 1.95 -3.35
CA ALA A 106 -6.60 1.62 -4.68
C ALA A 106 -5.17 1.08 -4.59
N LYS A 107 -4.88 0.06 -5.39
CA LYS A 107 -3.56 -0.57 -5.48
C LYS A 107 -2.82 0.02 -6.67
N TYR A 108 -1.60 0.46 -6.45
CA TYR A 108 -0.66 0.90 -7.47
C TYR A 108 0.54 -0.03 -7.51
N ASP A 109 0.83 -0.56 -8.68
CA ASP A 109 1.99 -1.42 -8.94
C ASP A 109 3.02 -0.65 -9.78
N PRO A 110 4.09 -0.11 -9.16
CA PRO A 110 5.10 0.65 -9.88
C PRO A 110 5.95 -0.22 -10.81
N GLN A 111 5.96 -1.56 -10.63
CA GLN A 111 6.67 -2.44 -11.57
C GLN A 111 5.83 -2.76 -12.80
N ALA A 112 4.50 -2.69 -12.70
CA ALA A 112 3.56 -2.84 -13.81
C ALA A 112 3.10 -1.49 -14.41
N ASP A 113 3.63 -0.38 -13.89
CA ASP A 113 3.34 0.99 -14.32
C ASP A 113 1.84 1.33 -14.30
N GLY A 114 1.13 0.96 -13.22
CA GLY A 114 -0.30 1.23 -13.20
C GLY A 114 -1.06 0.91 -11.93
N TRP A 115 -2.25 1.48 -11.88
CA TRP A 115 -3.30 1.12 -10.93
C TRP A 115 -3.90 -0.23 -11.29
N GLU A 116 -4.21 -1.04 -10.28
CA GLU A 116 -5.13 -2.15 -10.48
C GLU A 116 -6.52 -1.61 -10.79
N VAL A 117 -6.93 -1.75 -12.04
CA VAL A 117 -8.28 -1.40 -12.46
C VAL A 117 -9.22 -2.46 -11.89
N LEU A 118 -10.03 -2.07 -10.90
CA LEU A 118 -11.17 -2.88 -10.48
C LEU A 118 -12.03 -3.09 -11.74
N GLY A 119 -12.14 -4.34 -12.17
CA GLY A 119 -12.61 -4.71 -13.51
C GLY A 119 -13.91 -4.04 -13.96
N GLU A 120 -14.00 -3.83 -15.28
CA GLU A 120 -15.18 -3.40 -16.04
C GLU A 120 -16.46 -4.21 -15.71
#